data_AF-A0A3D2N045-F1
#
_entry.id   AF-A0A3D2N045-F1
#
_cell.length_a   1.000
_cell.length_b   1.000
_cell.length_c   1.000
_cell.angle_alpha   90.00
_cell.angle_beta   90.00
_cell.angle_gamma   90.00
#
_symmetry.space_group_name_H-M   'P 1'
#
loop_
_entity.id
_entity.type
_entity.pdbx_description
1 polymer ?
#
loop_
_entity_poly.entity_id
_entity_poly.type
_entity_poly.pdbx_seq_one_letter_code
_entity_poly.pdbx_strand_id
1 'polypeptide(L)' 'AAKAAFETFSQTSVEERAALLDKIAEIYLSRIGDIAEAIREEMGAPISLASTAQAYAGLAHITEAAKVLRNFAFSEDLGA' A
#
# COMPACT_ATOMS: atom_id res chain seq x y z
N ALA A 1 -9.67 18.59 4.70
CA ALA A 1 -8.80 17.59 5.38
C ALA A 1 -7.54 17.30 4.56
N ALA A 2 -7.62 16.60 3.42
CA ALA A 2 -6.43 16.19 2.64
C ALA A 2 -5.47 17.33 2.25
N LYS A 3 -6.00 18.48 1.77
CA LYS A 3 -5.19 19.64 1.39
C LYS A 3 -4.31 20.17 2.54
N ALA A 4 -4.85 20.20 3.76
CA ALA A 4 -4.10 20.64 4.94
C ALA A 4 -3.06 19.59 5.38
N ALA A 5 -3.38 18.30 5.31
CA ALA A 5 -2.43 17.24 5.66
C ALA A 5 -1.23 17.17 4.69
N PHE A 6 -1.42 17.57 3.44
CA PHE A 6 -0.35 17.57 2.43
C PHE A 6 0.81 18.51 2.80
N GLU A 7 0.53 19.64 3.46
CA GLU A 7 1.54 20.61 3.88
C GLU A 7 2.64 19.97 4.74
N THR A 8 2.29 19.01 5.58
CA THR A 8 3.24 18.28 6.44
C THR A 8 3.62 16.92 5.88
N PHE A 9 2.68 16.16 5.31
CA PHE A 9 2.97 14.82 4.79
C PHE A 9 3.96 14.84 3.60
N SER A 10 3.91 15.87 2.75
CA SER A 10 4.84 16.01 1.62
C SER A 10 6.30 16.19 2.04
N GLN A 11 6.54 16.66 3.27
CA GLN A 11 7.88 16.92 3.81
C GLN A 11 8.46 15.71 4.56
N THR A 12 7.71 14.61 4.67
CA THR A 12 8.22 13.36 5.26
C THR A 12 9.36 12.79 4.43
N SER A 13 10.26 12.06 5.07
CA SER A 13 11.30 11.30 4.39
C SER A 13 10.73 10.11 3.61
N VAL A 14 11.53 9.60 2.67
CA VAL A 14 11.22 8.35 1.95
C VAL A 14 11.02 7.19 2.92
N GLU A 15 11.86 7.07 3.94
CA GLU A 15 11.77 5.98 4.91
C GLU A 15 10.52 6.08 5.79
N GLU A 16 10.13 7.27 6.25
CA GLU A 16 8.89 7.43 7.01
C GLU A 16 7.66 6.99 6.22
N ARG A 17 7.59 7.32 4.93
CA ARG A 17 6.50 6.88 4.05
C ARG A 17 6.56 5.37 3.77
N ALA A 18 7.75 4.82 3.56
CA ALA A 18 7.91 3.38 3.33
C ALA A 18 7.54 2.57 4.58
N ALA A 19 7.95 3.01 5.77
CA ALA A 19 7.56 2.40 7.04
C ALA A 19 6.05 2.48 7.29
N LEU A 20 5.39 3.58 6.88
CA LEU A 20 3.93 3.67 6.91
C LEU A 20 3.28 2.61 6.00
N LEU A 21 3.78 2.43 4.77
CA LEU A 21 3.29 1.40 3.86
C LEU A 21 3.51 -0.02 4.41
N ASP A 22 4.66 -0.29 5.04
CA ASP A 22 4.93 -1.57 5.68
C ASP A 22 3.94 -1.86 6.82
N LYS A 23 3.66 -0.84 7.65
CA LYS A 23 2.65 -0.95 8.71
C LYS A 23 1.24 -1.18 8.17
N ILE A 24 0.90 -0.54 7.04
CA ILE A 24 -0.37 -0.79 6.35
C ILE A 24 -0.40 -2.24 5.84
N ALA A 25 0.67 -2.75 5.24
CA ALA A 25 0.76 -4.13 4.76
C ALA A 25 0.61 -5.15 5.89
N GLU A 26 1.24 -4.91 7.04
CA GLU A 26 1.11 -5.75 8.24
C GLU A 26 -0.34 -5.84 8.71
N ILE A 27 -1.00 -4.68 8.87
CA ILE A 27 -2.39 -4.62 9.31
C ILE A 27 -3.30 -5.23 8.23
N TYR A 28 -3.07 -4.94 6.96
CA TYR A 28 -3.82 -5.49 5.84
C TYR A 28 -3.75 -7.02 5.84
N LEU A 29 -2.56 -7.60 6.00
CA LEU A 29 -2.36 -9.04 6.07
C LEU A 29 -3.10 -9.64 7.28
N SER A 30 -3.04 -8.98 8.45
CA SER A 30 -3.79 -9.43 9.63
C SER A 30 -5.31 -9.43 9.44
N ARG A 31 -5.81 -8.64 8.48
CA ARG A 31 -7.23 -8.49 8.15
C ARG A 31 -7.60 -9.09 6.79
N ILE A 32 -6.73 -9.86 6.17
CA ILE A 32 -6.91 -10.30 4.78
C ILE A 32 -8.14 -11.19 4.59
N GLY A 33 -8.51 -11.95 5.62
CA GLY A 33 -9.75 -12.75 5.64
C GLY A 33 -11.00 -11.86 5.61
N ASP A 34 -11.05 -10.83 6.45
CA ASP A 34 -12.17 -9.87 6.47
C ASP A 34 -12.30 -9.12 5.14
N ILE A 35 -11.17 -8.78 4.52
CA ILE A 35 -11.15 -8.12 3.21
C ILE A 35 -11.68 -9.05 2.12
N ALA A 36 -11.28 -10.32 2.12
CA ALA A 36 -11.80 -11.31 1.17
C ALA A 36 -13.31 -11.52 1.34
N GLU A 37 -13.80 -11.55 2.57
CA GLU A 37 -15.23 -11.68 2.86
C GLU A 37 -16.01 -10.45 2.40
N ALA A 38 -15.51 -9.24 2.69
CA ALA A 38 -16.12 -8.01 2.20
C ALA A 38 -16.22 -7.97 0.67
N ILE A 39 -15.16 -8.35 -0.04
CA ILE A 39 -15.16 -8.46 -1.51
C ILE A 39 -16.25 -9.45 -1.98
N ARG A 40 -16.35 -10.62 -1.36
CA ARG A 40 -17.39 -11.62 -1.68
C ARG A 40 -18.79 -11.03 -1.49
N GLU A 41 -19.03 -10.36 -0.37
CA GLU A 41 -20.34 -9.79 -0.02
C GLU A 41 -20.75 -8.64 -0.93
N GLU A 42 -19.83 -7.74 -1.25
CA GLU A 42 -20.12 -6.52 -2.01
C GLU A 42 -20.33 -6.77 -3.51
N MET A 43 -19.57 -7.70 -4.11
CA MET A 43 -19.58 -7.91 -5.56
C MET A 43 -19.81 -9.35 -6.01
N GLY A 44 -19.98 -10.29 -5.08
CA GLY A 44 -20.38 -11.67 -5.38
C GLY A 44 -19.25 -12.56 -5.92
N ALA A 45 -17.97 -12.18 -5.78
CA ALA A 45 -16.87 -13.03 -6.18
C ALA A 45 -16.90 -14.35 -5.40
N PRO A 46 -16.62 -15.50 -6.03
CA PRO A 46 -16.40 -16.75 -5.31
C PRO A 46 -15.33 -16.55 -4.23
N ILE A 47 -15.57 -17.08 -3.02
CA ILE A 47 -14.66 -16.87 -1.87
C ILE A 47 -13.22 -17.30 -2.18
N SER A 48 -13.04 -18.36 -2.99
CA SER A 48 -11.71 -18.80 -3.43
C SER A 48 -10.97 -17.73 -4.24
N LEU A 49 -11.67 -17.00 -5.12
CA LEU A 49 -11.08 -15.92 -5.91
C LEU A 49 -10.81 -14.69 -5.04
N ALA A 50 -11.75 -14.35 -4.16
CA ALA A 50 -11.61 -13.22 -3.24
C ALA A 50 -10.41 -13.42 -2.29
N SER A 51 -10.24 -14.64 -1.75
CA SER A 51 -9.23 -14.94 -0.73
C SER A 51 -7.84 -15.30 -1.28
N THR A 52 -7.70 -15.66 -2.55
CA THR A 52 -6.40 -16.05 -3.14
C THR A 52 -5.85 -15.04 -4.13
N ALA A 53 -6.72 -14.26 -4.79
CA ALA A 53 -6.30 -13.29 -5.78
C ALA A 53 -6.66 -11.85 -5.37
N GLN A 54 -7.93 -11.54 -5.13
CA GLN A 54 -8.34 -10.13 -5.01
C GLN A 54 -7.82 -9.46 -3.73
N ALA A 55 -7.95 -10.11 -2.57
CA ALA A 55 -7.39 -9.57 -1.33
C ALA A 55 -5.85 -9.51 -1.38
N TYR A 56 -5.20 -10.55 -1.93
CA TYR A 56 -3.74 -10.57 -2.03
C TYR A 56 -3.17 -9.59 -3.06
N ALA A 57 -3.92 -9.22 -4.11
CA ALA A 57 -3.50 -8.18 -5.04
C ALA A 57 -3.32 -6.82 -4.34
N GLY A 58 -4.24 -6.47 -3.43
CA GLY A 58 -4.12 -5.27 -2.62
C GLY A 58 -2.86 -5.27 -1.75
N LEU A 59 -2.61 -6.38 -1.05
CA LEU A 59 -1.38 -6.56 -0.26
C LEU A 59 -0.12 -6.43 -1.13
N ALA A 60 -0.09 -7.10 -2.28
CA ALA A 60 1.05 -7.09 -3.20
C ALA A 60 1.39 -5.66 -3.65
N HIS A 61 0.39 -4.87 -4.02
CA HIS A 61 0.60 -3.48 -4.42
C HIS A 61 1.16 -2.60 -3.30
N ILE A 62 0.68 -2.75 -2.06
CA ILE A 62 1.18 -1.99 -0.91
C ILE A 62 2.64 -2.35 -0.65
N THR A 63 2.97 -3.64 -0.65
CA THR A 63 4.35 -4.12 -0.43
C THR A 63 5.30 -3.69 -1.54
N GLU A 64 4.87 -3.74 -2.80
CA GLU A 64 5.71 -3.31 -3.92
C GLU A 64 5.89 -1.79 -3.92
N ALA A 65 4.87 -1.01 -3.55
CA ALA A 65 4.99 0.44 -3.42
C ALA A 65 6.05 0.83 -2.37
N ALA A 66 6.08 0.16 -1.21
CA ALA A 66 7.10 0.40 -0.19
C ALA A 66 8.51 0.09 -0.72
N LYS A 67 8.65 -1.05 -1.41
CA LYS A 67 9.92 -1.48 -2.03
C LYS A 67 10.40 -0.52 -3.11
N VAL A 68 9.53 -0.13 -4.04
CA VAL A 68 9.87 0.81 -5.12
C VAL A 68 10.25 2.16 -4.53
N LEU A 69 9.49 2.67 -3.56
CA LEU A 69 9.72 3.96 -2.94
C LEU A 69 11.12 4.08 -2.31
N ARG A 70 11.60 3.01 -1.64
CA ARG A 70 12.95 2.97 -1.06
C ARG A 70 14.09 2.99 -2.10
N ASN A 71 13.84 2.49 -3.30
CA ASN A 71 14.86 2.34 -4.34
C ASN A 71 14.77 3.42 -5.42
N PHE A 72 13.75 4.27 -5.38
CA PHE A 72 13.54 5.31 -6.38
C PHE A 72 14.43 6.52 -6.13
N ALA A 73 15.24 6.91 -7.12
CA ALA A 73 16.04 8.12 -7.09
C ALA A 73 15.16 9.33 -7.50
N PHE A 74 14.76 10.14 -6.52
CA PHE A 74 13.93 11.33 -6.77
C PHE A 74 14.71 12.51 -7.36
N SER A 75 16.04 12.49 -7.26
CA SER A 75 16.94 13.47 -7.83
C SER A 75 18.13 12.73 -8.43
N GLU A 76 18.58 13.20 -9.59
CA GLU A 76 19.80 12.75 -10.24
C GLU A 76 20.76 13.93 -10.40
N ASP A 77 22.06 13.65 -10.31
CA ASP A 77 23.12 14.60 -10.61
C ASP A 77 23.46 14.50 -12.10
N LEU A 78 23.37 15.62 -12.82
CA LEU A 78 23.66 15.69 -14.26
C LEU A 78 25.12 16.08 -14.55
N GLY A 79 25.95 16.27 -13.52
CA GLY A 79 27.31 16.78 -13.65
C GLY A 79 27.38 18.31 -13.74
N ALA A 80 28.61 18.82 -13.80
CA ALA A 80 28.93 20.24 -13.93
C ALA A 80 29.02 20.71 -15.39
#